data_AF-A0A926A5J6-F1
#
_entry.id   AF-A0A926A5J6-F1
#
_cell.length_a   1.000
_cell.length_b   1.000
_cell.length_c   1.000
_cell.angle_alpha   90.00
_cell.angle_beta   90.00
_cell.angle_gamma   90.00
#
_symmetry.space_group_name_H-M   'P 1'
#
loop_
_entity.id
_entity.type
_entity.pdbx_description
1 polymer ?
#
loop_
_entity_poly.entity_id
_entity_poly.type
_entity_poly.pdbx_seq_one_letter_code
_entity_poly.pdbx_strand_id
1 'polypeptide(L)'
;MSPATLRLDYDERAMARLRERVEGMRTRAQDASPDWEVVLDWFADRNFAQFLSRGAEYRTPWTPLAPSTVAQKRRLGFPRDPLVRTARLVHSITLRPLAVERIGPREFEAGTDVAYARFHQGGTRAGLPARPLFSAAEIKASNAVTYALANWVIDGVRSVRPRKRR
;
A
#
# COMPACT_ATOMS: atom_id res chain seq x y z
N MET A 1 34.30 -55.03 29.77
CA MET A 1 34.08 -53.82 28.93
C MET A 1 32.68 -53.33 29.18
N SER A 2 32.50 -52.10 29.65
CA SER A 2 31.16 -51.49 29.71
C SER A 2 30.74 -51.06 28.30
N PRO A 3 29.45 -51.20 27.93
CA PRO A 3 28.99 -50.82 26.60
C PRO A 3 29.04 -49.30 26.43
N ALA A 4 29.53 -48.84 25.28
CA ALA A 4 29.40 -47.45 24.87
C ALA A 4 27.90 -47.15 24.64
N THR A 5 27.37 -46.15 25.32
CA THR A 5 25.96 -45.77 25.18
C THR A 5 25.85 -44.30 24.75
N LEU A 6 24.95 -44.00 23.81
CA LEU A 6 24.59 -42.65 23.37
C LEU A 6 23.19 -42.34 23.90
N ARG A 7 23.04 -41.21 24.59
CA ARG A 7 21.74 -40.68 25.03
C ARG A 7 21.45 -39.39 24.27
N LEU A 8 20.30 -39.34 23.62
CA LEU A 8 19.76 -38.15 22.96
C LEU A 8 18.50 -37.75 23.73
N ASP A 9 18.50 -36.54 24.28
CA ASP A 9 17.34 -35.93 24.92
C ASP A 9 16.89 -34.72 24.08
N TYR A 10 15.59 -34.41 24.07
CA TYR A 10 15.07 -33.18 23.50
C TYR A 10 14.28 -32.40 24.56
N ASP A 11 14.28 -31.07 24.47
CA ASP A 11 13.50 -30.21 25.37
C ASP A 11 12.02 -30.22 24.94
N GLU A 12 11.20 -30.99 25.65
CA GLU A 12 9.74 -31.06 25.42
C GLU A 12 9.06 -29.70 25.48
N ARG A 13 9.50 -28.80 26.37
CA ARG A 13 8.93 -27.46 26.49
C ARG A 13 9.32 -26.60 25.29
N ALA A 14 10.54 -26.75 24.77
CA ALA A 14 10.94 -26.09 23.53
C ALA A 14 10.13 -26.60 22.33
N MET A 15 9.90 -27.91 22.24
CA MET A 15 9.08 -28.48 21.16
C MET A 15 7.61 -28.05 21.24
N ALA A 16 7.04 -27.92 22.45
CA ALA A 16 5.70 -27.39 22.63
C ALA A 16 5.58 -25.94 22.14
N ARG A 17 6.53 -25.06 22.54
CA ARG A 17 6.59 -23.67 22.06
C ARG A 17 6.77 -23.58 20.54
N LEU A 18 7.57 -24.46 19.95
CA LEU A 18 7.75 -24.52 18.50
C LEU A 18 6.43 -24.88 17.78
N ARG A 19 5.70 -25.89 18.27
CA ARG A 19 4.41 -26.27 17.71
C ARG A 19 3.40 -25.13 17.77
N GLU A 20 3.29 -24.45 18.91
CA GLU A 20 2.42 -23.28 19.06
C GLU A 20 2.79 -22.17 18.07
N ARG A 21 4.09 -21.88 17.91
CA ARG A 21 4.55 -20.88 16.94
C ARG A 21 4.19 -21.26 15.50
N VAL A 22 4.38 -22.52 15.11
CA VAL A 22 4.02 -23.01 13.76
C VAL A 22 2.52 -22.90 13.51
N GLU A 23 1.69 -23.25 14.49
CA GLU A 23 0.24 -23.15 14.37
C GLU A 23 -0.23 -21.69 14.27
N GLY A 24 0.41 -20.79 15.02
CA GLY A 24 0.20 -19.35 14.88
C GLY A 24 0.56 -18.83 13.49
N MET A 25 1.71 -19.24 12.93
CA MET A 25 2.11 -18.89 11.56
C MET A 25 1.11 -19.43 10.54
N ARG A 26 0.65 -20.69 10.71
CA ARG A 26 -0.36 -21.32 9.84
C ARG A 26 -1.66 -20.52 9.83
N THR A 27 -2.16 -20.14 11.00
CA THR A 27 -3.40 -19.37 11.15
C THR A 27 -3.29 -18.01 10.45
N ARG A 28 -2.20 -17.27 10.69
CA ARG A 28 -1.97 -15.97 10.07
C ARG A 28 -1.72 -16.02 8.57
N ALA A 29 -1.14 -17.11 8.06
CA ALA A 29 -1.00 -17.34 6.63
C ALA A 29 -2.34 -17.67 5.94
N GLN A 30 -3.33 -18.14 6.69
CA GLN A 30 -4.69 -18.40 6.17
C GLN A 30 -5.55 -17.15 6.15
N ASP A 31 -5.32 -16.22 7.09
CA ASP A 31 -6.01 -14.95 7.20
C ASP A 31 -5.03 -13.79 7.51
N ALA A 32 -4.72 -13.04 6.47
CA ALA A 32 -3.93 -11.81 6.50
C ALA A 32 -4.79 -10.54 6.55
N SER A 33 -6.12 -10.65 6.70
CA SER A 33 -7.01 -9.48 6.80
C SER A 33 -6.56 -8.45 7.84
N PRO A 34 -6.00 -8.81 9.01
CA PRO A 34 -5.53 -7.81 9.97
C PRO A 34 -4.30 -7.03 9.50
N ASP A 35 -3.47 -7.61 8.64
CA ASP A 35 -2.27 -6.96 8.09
C ASP A 35 -2.59 -6.13 6.84
N TRP A 36 -3.62 -6.51 6.08
CA TRP A 36 -4.14 -5.71 4.97
C TRP A 36 -4.58 -4.31 5.39
N GLU A 37 -5.10 -4.16 6.61
CA GLU A 37 -5.42 -2.84 7.18
C GLU A 37 -4.21 -1.91 7.20
N VAL A 38 -3.04 -2.42 7.60
CA VAL A 38 -1.81 -1.62 7.68
C VAL A 38 -1.25 -1.34 6.29
N VAL A 39 -1.39 -2.29 5.36
CA VAL A 39 -1.02 -2.06 3.95
C VAL A 39 -1.91 -1.00 3.29
N LEU A 40 -3.19 -0.96 3.62
CA LEU A 40 -4.14 0.02 3.10
C LEU A 40 -3.92 1.42 3.68
N ASP A 41 -3.56 1.53 4.96
CA ASP A 41 -3.12 2.80 5.56
C ASP A 41 -1.87 3.33 4.85
N TRP A 42 -0.89 2.45 4.65
CA TRP A 42 0.29 2.79 3.87
C TRP A 42 -0.07 3.21 2.43
N PHE A 43 -0.99 2.51 1.77
CA PHE A 43 -1.41 2.87 0.41
C PHE A 43 -2.07 4.27 0.38
N ALA A 44 -2.95 4.57 1.33
CA ALA A 44 -3.59 5.88 1.47
C ALA A 44 -2.55 6.99 1.68
N ASP A 45 -1.60 6.79 2.59
CA ASP A 45 -0.51 7.72 2.86
C ASP A 45 0.37 7.98 1.62
N ARG A 46 0.71 6.94 0.87
CA ARG A 46 1.49 7.08 -0.37
C ARG A 46 0.73 7.83 -1.45
N ASN A 47 -0.57 7.60 -1.59
CA ASN A 47 -1.40 8.38 -2.51
C ASN A 47 -1.50 9.84 -2.05
N PHE A 48 -1.63 10.10 -0.75
CA PHE A 48 -1.63 11.46 -0.21
C PHE A 48 -0.31 12.19 -0.54
N ALA A 49 0.83 11.52 -0.29
CA ALA A 49 2.14 12.03 -0.67
C ALA A 49 2.30 12.23 -2.18
N GLN A 50 1.70 11.39 -3.02
CA GLN A 50 1.65 11.56 -4.47
C GLN A 50 0.91 12.84 -4.88
N PHE A 51 -0.23 13.16 -4.26
CA PHE A 51 -0.94 14.41 -4.52
C PHE A 51 -0.14 15.63 -4.03
N LEU A 52 0.39 15.59 -2.80
CA LEU A 52 1.18 16.69 -2.23
C LEU A 52 2.42 17.00 -3.07
N SER A 53 3.11 15.95 -3.51
CA SER A 53 4.33 16.06 -4.33
C SER A 53 4.05 16.28 -5.81
N ARG A 54 2.77 16.38 -6.21
CA ARG A 54 2.33 16.51 -7.60
C ARG A 54 2.96 15.44 -8.49
N GLY A 55 2.95 14.20 -8.04
CA GLY A 55 3.41 13.04 -8.83
C GLY A 55 4.81 12.53 -8.50
N ALA A 56 5.61 13.26 -7.73
CA ALA A 56 7.01 12.90 -7.52
C ALA A 56 7.19 11.66 -6.62
N GLU A 57 6.19 11.31 -5.80
CA GLU A 57 6.24 10.17 -4.90
C GLU A 57 6.43 8.83 -5.63
N TYR A 58 5.87 8.69 -6.84
CA TYR A 58 6.09 7.55 -7.73
C TYR A 58 7.06 7.88 -8.87
N ARG A 59 8.11 8.66 -8.57
CA ARG A 59 9.28 9.01 -9.40
C ARG A 59 9.06 9.95 -10.59
N THR A 60 7.86 10.01 -11.17
CA THR A 60 7.57 10.89 -12.30
C THR A 60 6.58 11.98 -11.91
N PRO A 61 7.06 13.21 -11.62
CA PRO A 61 6.19 14.34 -11.38
C PRO A 61 5.17 14.52 -12.50
N TRP A 62 3.96 14.88 -12.13
CA TRP A 62 2.88 15.17 -13.06
C TRP A 62 3.20 16.41 -13.87
N THR A 63 2.86 16.36 -15.17
CA THR A 63 2.91 17.55 -16.01
C THR A 63 2.08 18.68 -15.39
N PRO A 64 2.65 19.89 -15.24
CA PRO A 64 1.93 21.06 -14.73
C PRO A 64 0.62 21.32 -15.48
N LEU A 65 -0.30 22.04 -14.84
CA LEU A 65 -1.49 22.51 -15.52
C LEU A 65 -1.12 23.56 -16.58
N ALA A 66 -1.85 23.55 -17.71
CA ALA A 66 -1.71 24.60 -18.70
C ALA A 66 -2.04 25.97 -18.08
N PRO A 67 -1.36 27.07 -18.49
CA PRO A 67 -1.61 28.41 -17.93
C PRO A 67 -3.08 28.83 -18.00
N SER A 68 -3.76 28.49 -19.10
CA SER A 68 -5.20 28.75 -19.29
C SER A 68 -6.07 28.01 -18.26
N THR A 69 -5.71 26.78 -17.90
CA THR A 69 -6.40 26.00 -16.86
C THR A 69 -6.18 26.62 -15.49
N VAL A 70 -4.96 27.05 -15.18
CA VAL A 70 -4.66 27.76 -13.91
C VAL A 70 -5.45 29.06 -13.82
N ALA A 71 -5.51 29.85 -14.89
CA ALA A 71 -6.29 31.08 -14.95
C ALA A 71 -7.79 30.83 -14.76
N GLN A 72 -8.33 29.79 -15.41
CA GLN A 72 -9.74 29.40 -15.23
C GLN A 72 -10.01 29.00 -13.79
N LYS A 73 -9.19 28.12 -13.19
CA LYS A 73 -9.38 27.69 -11.80
C LYS A 73 -9.34 28.87 -10.84
N ARG A 74 -8.37 29.78 -11.01
CA ARG A 74 -8.27 31.02 -10.21
C ARG A 74 -9.54 31.86 -10.34
N ARG A 75 -10.02 32.10 -11.56
CA ARG A 75 -11.25 32.88 -11.82
C ARG A 75 -12.48 32.25 -11.16
N LEU A 76 -12.53 30.93 -11.08
CA LEU A 76 -13.65 30.19 -10.49
C LEU A 76 -13.44 29.83 -9.00
N GLY A 77 -12.38 30.32 -8.35
CA GLY A 77 -12.11 30.05 -6.93
C GLY A 77 -11.64 28.63 -6.59
N PHE A 78 -11.12 27.86 -7.56
CA PHE A 78 -10.64 26.48 -7.33
C PHE A 78 -9.14 26.40 -7.03
N PRO A 79 -8.69 25.36 -6.28
CA PRO A 79 -7.28 25.06 -6.08
C PRO A 79 -6.51 24.87 -7.38
N ARG A 80 -5.27 25.37 -7.44
CA ARG A 80 -4.45 25.35 -8.66
C ARG A 80 -3.72 24.02 -8.88
N ASP A 81 -3.85 23.07 -7.96
CA ASP A 81 -3.17 21.79 -8.05
C ASP A 81 -3.77 20.89 -9.13
N PRO A 82 -2.95 20.09 -9.85
CA PRO A 82 -3.46 19.07 -10.74
C PRO A 82 -4.38 18.10 -10.01
N LEU A 83 -5.44 17.63 -10.68
CA LEU A 83 -6.42 16.67 -10.15
C LEU A 83 -7.24 17.14 -8.93
N VAL A 84 -7.01 18.34 -8.42
CA VAL A 84 -7.78 18.91 -7.31
C VAL A 84 -8.71 20.01 -7.85
N ARG A 85 -10.02 19.75 -7.82
CA ARG A 85 -11.05 20.78 -8.05
C ARG A 85 -12.06 20.81 -6.90
N THR A 86 -12.68 19.67 -6.62
CA THR A 86 -13.63 19.46 -5.51
C THR A 86 -13.07 18.56 -4.41
N ALA A 87 -11.79 18.18 -4.51
CA ALA A 87 -11.14 17.16 -3.69
C ALA A 87 -11.73 15.73 -3.76
N ARG A 88 -12.84 15.49 -4.50
CA ARG A 88 -13.46 14.15 -4.63
C ARG A 88 -12.46 13.03 -4.91
N LEU A 89 -11.63 13.20 -5.94
CA LEU A 89 -10.63 12.18 -6.31
C LEU A 89 -9.58 11.98 -5.21
N VAL A 90 -9.09 13.06 -4.61
CA VAL A 90 -8.11 12.99 -3.51
C VAL A 90 -8.71 12.19 -2.37
N HIS A 91 -9.86 12.62 -1.85
CA HIS A 91 -10.53 11.96 -0.73
C HIS A 91 -10.82 10.49 -1.02
N SER A 92 -11.27 10.16 -2.24
CA SER A 92 -11.61 8.78 -2.61
C SER A 92 -10.46 7.78 -2.56
N ILE A 93 -9.20 8.24 -2.58
CA ILE A 93 -8.02 7.37 -2.63
C ILE A 93 -6.98 7.66 -1.52
N THR A 94 -7.22 8.66 -0.67
CA THR A 94 -6.31 9.04 0.42
C THR A 94 -6.95 9.01 1.80
N LEU A 95 -8.27 8.94 1.91
CA LEU A 95 -8.96 8.85 3.20
C LEU A 95 -9.55 7.45 3.33
N ARG A 96 -9.27 6.79 4.46
CA ARG A 96 -9.82 5.47 4.80
C ARG A 96 -11.24 5.62 5.39
N PRO A 97 -12.19 4.71 5.05
CA PRO A 97 -12.08 3.72 3.99
C PRO A 97 -12.03 4.38 2.61
N LEU A 98 -11.24 3.81 1.70
CA LEU A 98 -11.14 4.26 0.31
C LEU A 98 -12.48 4.05 -0.40
N ALA A 99 -12.69 4.75 -1.53
CA ALA A 99 -13.90 4.56 -2.32
C ALA A 99 -13.99 3.14 -2.92
N VAL A 100 -12.85 2.51 -3.18
CA VAL A 100 -12.76 1.07 -3.42
C VAL A 100 -11.85 0.49 -2.35
N GLU A 101 -12.44 -0.25 -1.42
CA GLU A 101 -11.74 -0.94 -0.34
C GLU A 101 -12.46 -2.25 -0.02
N ARG A 102 -11.83 -3.38 -0.31
CA ARG A 102 -12.33 -4.71 0.05
C ARG A 102 -11.21 -5.54 0.64
N ILE A 103 -11.43 -6.10 1.82
CA ILE A 103 -10.46 -6.91 2.54
C ILE A 103 -10.96 -8.34 2.58
N GLY A 104 -10.18 -9.26 2.02
CA GLY A 104 -10.37 -10.69 2.13
C GLY A 104 -9.24 -11.34 2.95
N PRO A 105 -9.35 -12.64 3.27
CA PRO A 105 -8.34 -13.32 4.07
C PRO A 105 -6.98 -13.44 3.39
N ARG A 106 -6.92 -13.36 2.05
CA ARG A 106 -5.69 -13.57 1.26
C ARG A 106 -5.37 -12.44 0.29
N GLU A 107 -6.24 -11.47 0.20
CA GLU A 107 -6.13 -10.38 -0.76
C GLU A 107 -6.86 -9.14 -0.25
N PHE A 108 -6.54 -8.00 -0.85
CA PHE A 108 -7.32 -6.78 -0.72
C PHE A 108 -7.49 -6.12 -2.09
N GLU A 109 -8.54 -5.32 -2.24
CA GLU A 109 -8.75 -4.42 -3.36
C GLU A 109 -8.74 -2.98 -2.86
N ALA A 110 -8.00 -2.10 -3.53
CA ALA A 110 -7.83 -0.70 -3.15
C ALA A 110 -7.87 0.22 -4.38
N GLY A 111 -8.56 1.35 -4.29
CA GLY A 111 -8.58 2.33 -5.38
C GLY A 111 -9.65 3.41 -5.25
N THR A 112 -10.17 3.84 -6.40
CA THR A 112 -11.17 4.89 -6.51
C THR A 112 -12.25 4.50 -7.51
N ASP A 113 -13.49 4.90 -7.24
CA ASP A 113 -14.64 4.77 -8.13
C ASP A 113 -14.81 5.98 -9.08
N VAL A 114 -13.92 6.97 -8.98
CA VAL A 114 -14.00 8.21 -9.75
C VAL A 114 -13.68 7.93 -11.20
N ALA A 115 -14.70 7.93 -12.06
CA ALA A 115 -14.61 7.51 -13.46
C ALA A 115 -13.48 8.17 -14.27
N TYR A 116 -13.14 9.44 -14.00
CA TYR A 116 -12.08 10.14 -14.73
C TYR A 116 -10.65 9.77 -14.27
N ALA A 117 -10.50 9.06 -13.15
CA ALA A 117 -9.20 8.59 -12.65
C ALA A 117 -8.47 7.74 -13.69
N ARG A 118 -9.19 6.88 -14.42
CA ARG A 118 -8.61 6.01 -15.47
C ARG A 118 -7.90 6.79 -16.58
N PHE A 119 -8.43 7.96 -16.95
CA PHE A 119 -7.84 8.80 -17.99
C PHE A 119 -6.57 9.50 -17.50
N HIS A 120 -6.46 9.73 -16.20
CA HIS A 120 -5.23 10.24 -15.60
C HIS A 120 -4.23 9.14 -15.30
N GLN A 121 -4.67 7.90 -15.06
CA GLN A 121 -3.75 6.79 -14.84
C GLN A 121 -2.84 6.53 -16.06
N GLY A 122 -3.40 6.54 -17.28
CA GLY A 122 -2.66 6.28 -18.52
C GLY A 122 -2.50 7.48 -19.47
N GLY A 123 -3.15 8.61 -19.20
CA GLY A 123 -3.33 9.66 -20.20
C GLY A 123 -4.34 9.27 -21.28
N THR A 124 -4.48 10.11 -22.31
CA THR A 124 -5.38 9.82 -23.44
C THR A 124 -4.73 10.19 -24.78
N ARG A 125 -5.19 9.55 -25.86
CA ARG A 125 -4.80 9.90 -27.24
C ARG A 125 -5.18 11.33 -27.63
N ALA A 126 -6.18 11.91 -26.98
CA ALA A 126 -6.64 13.28 -27.20
C ALA A 126 -5.75 14.34 -26.51
N GLY A 127 -4.59 13.96 -25.97
CA GLY A 127 -3.61 14.89 -25.41
C GLY A 127 -3.77 15.19 -23.92
N LEU A 128 -4.63 14.47 -23.18
CA LEU A 128 -4.62 14.54 -21.72
C LEU A 128 -3.36 13.83 -21.19
N PRO A 129 -2.45 14.54 -20.49
CA PRO A 129 -1.24 13.91 -19.97
C PRO A 129 -1.56 12.97 -18.80
N ALA A 130 -0.77 11.90 -18.70
CA ALA A 130 -0.84 10.96 -17.59
C ALA A 130 -0.45 11.64 -16.27
N ARG A 131 -1.23 11.39 -15.24
CA ARG A 131 -1.03 11.80 -13.85
C ARG A 131 -1.40 10.60 -12.96
N PRO A 132 -0.55 9.54 -12.97
CA PRO A 132 -0.87 8.30 -12.28
C PRO A 132 -1.03 8.55 -10.79
N LEU A 133 -2.10 7.98 -10.23
CA LEU A 133 -2.42 8.07 -8.81
C LEU A 133 -1.52 7.15 -8.00
N PHE A 134 -1.29 5.96 -8.55
CA PHE A 134 -0.37 4.96 -8.02
C PHE A 134 0.42 4.29 -9.15
N SER A 135 1.51 3.62 -8.79
CA SER A 135 2.30 2.81 -9.71
C SER A 135 2.49 1.41 -9.14
N ALA A 136 1.97 0.40 -9.84
CA ALA A 136 2.12 -0.99 -9.44
C ALA A 136 3.61 -1.40 -9.37
N ALA A 137 4.44 -0.88 -10.29
CA ALA A 137 5.88 -1.13 -10.29
C ALA A 137 6.56 -0.53 -9.07
N GLU A 138 6.20 0.70 -8.68
CA GLU A 138 6.76 1.34 -7.47
C GLU A 138 6.28 0.69 -6.18
N ILE A 139 5.00 0.32 -6.13
CA ILE A 139 4.43 -0.42 -4.98
C ILE A 139 5.16 -1.75 -4.82
N LYS A 140 5.34 -2.52 -5.91
CA LYS A 140 6.12 -3.76 -5.88
C LYS A 140 7.57 -3.51 -5.45
N ALA A 141 8.23 -2.50 -6.01
CA ALA A 141 9.62 -2.17 -5.68
C ALA A 141 9.81 -1.69 -4.23
N SER A 142 8.76 -1.18 -3.58
CA SER A 142 8.82 -0.76 -2.17
C SER A 142 8.96 -1.93 -1.19
N ASN A 143 8.57 -3.14 -1.59
CA ASN A 143 8.44 -4.32 -0.74
C ASN A 143 7.52 -4.13 0.49
N ALA A 144 6.66 -3.09 0.51
CA ALA A 144 5.80 -2.81 1.66
C ALA A 144 4.85 -3.99 1.98
N VAL A 145 4.17 -4.51 0.94
CA VAL A 145 3.24 -5.65 1.08
C VAL A 145 3.97 -6.92 1.52
N THR A 146 5.09 -7.26 0.88
CA THR A 146 5.88 -8.45 1.24
C THR A 146 6.41 -8.36 2.66
N TYR A 147 6.86 -7.19 3.09
CA TYR A 147 7.37 -6.97 4.44
C TYR A 147 6.25 -7.09 5.50
N ALA A 148 5.10 -6.47 5.24
CA ALA A 148 3.94 -6.55 6.13
C ALA A 148 3.49 -8.01 6.30
N LEU A 149 3.31 -8.71 5.19
CA LEU A 149 2.96 -10.13 5.20
C LEU A 149 3.98 -10.99 5.94
N ALA A 150 5.27 -10.78 5.73
CA ALA A 150 6.31 -11.56 6.39
C ALA A 150 6.27 -11.35 7.91
N ASN A 151 6.16 -10.10 8.38
CA ASN A 151 6.07 -9.78 9.81
C ASN A 151 4.77 -10.31 10.42
N TRP A 152 3.65 -10.19 9.70
CA TRP A 152 2.39 -10.75 10.15
C TRP A 152 2.47 -12.27 10.27
N VAL A 153 2.88 -12.97 9.22
CA VAL A 153 2.92 -14.44 9.23
C VAL A 153 3.92 -14.94 10.27
N ILE A 154 5.17 -14.45 10.27
CA ILE A 154 6.25 -15.00 11.10
C ILE A 154 6.09 -14.59 12.57
N ASP A 155 5.78 -13.32 12.82
CA ASP A 155 5.87 -12.72 14.16
C ASP A 155 4.52 -12.24 14.70
N GLY A 156 3.46 -12.22 13.89
CA GLY A 156 2.16 -11.69 14.30
C GLY A 156 2.13 -10.16 14.45
N VAL A 157 3.12 -9.47 13.88
CA VAL A 157 3.29 -8.02 14.01
C VAL A 157 2.74 -7.32 12.77
N ARG A 158 1.77 -6.43 12.97
CA ARG A 158 1.19 -5.61 11.90
C ARG A 158 2.08 -4.39 11.65
N SER A 159 2.81 -4.37 10.55
CA SER A 159 3.74 -3.27 10.27
C SER A 159 4.16 -3.22 8.81
N VAL A 160 4.18 -2.01 8.24
CA VAL A 160 4.86 -1.75 6.97
C VAL A 160 6.27 -1.21 7.22
N ARG A 161 7.20 -1.53 6.32
CA ARG A 161 8.59 -1.07 6.47
C ARG A 161 8.63 0.46 6.45
N PRO A 162 9.25 1.11 7.46
CA PRO A 162 9.47 2.55 7.40
C PRO A 162 10.40 2.89 6.23
N ARG A 163 10.07 3.96 5.50
CA ARG A 163 10.87 4.45 4.37
C ARG A 163 12.30 4.67 4.85
N LYS A 164 13.30 4.12 4.15
CA LYS A 164 14.69 4.60 4.30
C LYS A 164 14.68 6.09 3.94
N ARG A 165 14.90 6.97 4.92
CA ARG A 165 15.17 8.38 4.66
C ARG A 165 16.37 8.42 3.71
N ARG A 166 16.17 8.98 2.52
CA ARG A 166 17.25 9.28 1.59
C ARG A 166 17.85 10.60 2.02
#